data_AF-A0AAU9VB86-F1
#
_entry.id   AF-A0AAU9VB86-F1
#
_cell.length_a   1.000
_cell.length_b   1.000
_cell.length_c   1.000
_cell.angle_alpha   90.00
_cell.angle_beta   90.00
_cell.angle_gamma   90.00
#
_symmetry.space_group_name_H-M   'P 1'
#
loop_
_entity.id
_entity.type
_entity.pdbx_description
1 polymer ?
#
loop_
_entity_poly.entity_id
_entity_poly.type
_entity_poly.pdbx_seq_one_letter_code
_entity_poly.pdbx_strand_id
1 'polypeptide(L)'
;MRGSTAGLGDTLTSGSRAHSALLEFADVLFASVVVAPAVVTYWKSTWSLMDLYVLTEDPVSSAAVCAAFGLCFGLAFCVFQTQLSEYLRPDRSRLTYYVLSRTYTYVAGVACVGGWRGVWNLLNECTGDSARTLLSTTVAATLSLAALRTLRNICAAPFAIAVDSPQDYFDVPTMFRTVSKIQVEIKVSSEEA
;
A
#
# COMPACT_ATOMS: atom_id res chain seq x y z
N MET A 1 -7.02 -7.43 7.18
CA MET A 1 -6.45 -8.79 7.05
C MET A 1 -6.31 -9.47 8.42
N ARG A 2 -7.25 -10.34 8.78
CA ARG A 2 -6.87 -11.56 9.51
C ARG A 2 -6.37 -12.42 8.37
N GLY A 3 -5.07 -12.70 8.32
CA GLY A 3 -4.59 -13.78 7.46
C GLY A 3 -5.40 -14.99 7.85
N SER A 4 -6.30 -15.40 6.97
CA SER A 4 -7.10 -16.60 7.18
C SER A 4 -6.15 -17.76 6.95
N THR A 5 -5.34 -18.07 7.96
CA THR A 5 -4.58 -19.32 8.05
C THR A 5 -5.50 -20.52 8.23
N ALA A 6 -6.82 -20.28 8.41
CA ALA A 6 -7.85 -21.30 8.54
C ALA A 6 -8.10 -22.14 7.27
N GLY A 7 -7.50 -21.80 6.13
CA GLY A 7 -7.53 -22.63 4.91
C GLY A 7 -6.16 -23.18 4.48
N LEU A 8 -5.05 -22.56 4.92
CA LEU A 8 -3.70 -23.01 4.56
C LEU A 8 -3.29 -24.28 5.33
N GLY A 9 -3.84 -24.49 6.53
CA GLY A 9 -3.59 -25.70 7.32
C GLY A 9 -4.15 -26.96 6.67
N ASP A 10 -5.33 -26.88 6.06
CA ASP A 10 -6.04 -28.08 5.60
C ASP A 10 -5.57 -28.58 4.22
N THR A 11 -4.95 -27.73 3.40
CA THR A 11 -4.41 -28.14 2.08
C THR A 11 -2.93 -28.54 2.11
N LEU A 12 -2.17 -28.13 3.14
CA LEU A 12 -0.74 -28.46 3.29
C LEU A 12 -0.48 -29.71 4.15
N THR A 13 -1.50 -30.26 4.81
CA THR A 13 -1.37 -31.48 5.62
C THR A 13 -1.07 -32.75 4.79
N SER A 14 -1.05 -32.66 3.46
CA SER A 14 -0.64 -33.76 2.57
C SER A 14 0.84 -33.69 2.13
N GLY A 15 1.55 -32.58 2.39
CA GLY A 15 2.96 -32.39 2.02
C GLY A 15 3.96 -32.73 3.13
N SER A 16 5.18 -33.18 2.76
CA SER A 16 6.27 -33.36 3.71
C SER A 16 6.60 -32.04 4.41
N ARG A 17 6.65 -32.02 5.76
CA ARG A 17 7.00 -30.83 6.57
C ARG A 17 8.27 -30.11 6.11
N ALA A 18 9.23 -30.84 5.55
CA ALA A 18 10.46 -30.28 5.00
C ALA A 18 10.21 -29.42 3.75
N HIS A 19 9.24 -29.80 2.92
CA HIS A 19 8.87 -29.04 1.73
C HIS A 19 8.24 -27.70 2.09
N SER A 20 7.29 -27.68 3.05
CA SER A 20 6.70 -26.44 3.55
C SER A 20 7.74 -25.50 4.17
N ALA A 21 8.64 -26.04 5.01
CA ALA A 21 9.71 -25.25 5.60
C ALA A 21 10.69 -24.67 4.55
N LEU A 22 10.97 -25.42 3.48
CA LEU A 22 11.81 -24.95 2.38
C LEU A 22 11.14 -23.80 1.62
N LEU A 23 9.83 -23.89 1.36
CA LEU A 23 9.07 -22.82 0.70
C LEU A 23 9.03 -21.56 1.56
N GLU A 24 8.74 -21.70 2.87
CA GLU A 24 8.75 -20.55 3.80
C GLU A 24 10.12 -19.87 3.84
N PHE A 25 11.21 -20.65 3.89
CA PHE A 25 12.56 -20.10 3.85
C PHE A 25 12.85 -19.38 2.53
N ALA A 26 12.45 -19.96 1.39
CA ALA A 26 12.62 -19.35 0.08
C ALA A 26 11.83 -18.03 -0.03
N ASP A 27 10.60 -17.98 0.49
CA ASP A 27 9.77 -16.78 0.51
C ASP A 27 10.40 -15.67 1.35
N VAL A 28 10.89 -15.99 2.55
CA VAL A 28 11.59 -15.02 3.42
C VAL A 28 12.86 -14.51 2.76
N LEU A 29 13.63 -15.40 2.12
CA LEU A 29 14.85 -15.03 1.42
C LEU A 29 14.55 -14.09 0.24
N PHE A 30 13.56 -14.43 -0.58
CA PHE A 30 13.12 -13.59 -1.70
C PHE A 30 12.58 -12.23 -1.23
N ALA A 31 11.73 -12.22 -0.20
CA ALA A 31 11.19 -11.01 0.40
C ALA A 31 12.30 -10.07 0.92
N SER A 32 13.31 -10.64 1.56
CA SER A 32 14.39 -9.88 2.20
C SER A 32 15.45 -9.39 1.21
N VAL A 33 15.81 -10.21 0.22
CA VAL A 33 16.93 -9.92 -0.69
C VAL A 33 16.48 -9.19 -1.96
N VAL A 34 15.24 -9.40 -2.40
CA VAL A 34 14.73 -8.83 -3.66
C VAL A 34 13.68 -7.76 -3.38
N VAL A 35 12.60 -8.13 -2.68
CA VAL A 35 11.43 -7.25 -2.54
C VAL A 35 11.74 -6.03 -1.68
N ALA A 36 12.29 -6.22 -0.47
CA ALA A 36 12.57 -5.11 0.43
C ALA A 36 13.56 -4.08 -0.16
N PRO A 37 14.70 -4.47 -0.76
CA PRO A 37 15.60 -3.51 -1.40
C PRO A 37 14.95 -2.79 -2.59
N ALA A 38 14.14 -3.48 -3.41
CA ALA A 38 13.43 -2.86 -4.51
C ALA A 38 12.44 -1.80 -4.02
N VAL A 39 11.66 -2.10 -2.98
CA VAL A 39 10.70 -1.15 -2.37
C VAL A 39 11.43 0.06 -1.79
N VAL A 40 12.50 -0.15 -1.01
CA VAL A 40 13.29 0.94 -0.41
C VAL A 40 13.92 1.82 -1.50
N THR A 41 14.46 1.21 -2.55
CA THR A 41 15.08 1.94 -3.67
C THR A 41 14.05 2.77 -4.43
N TYR A 42 12.89 2.19 -4.75
CA TYR A 42 11.79 2.91 -5.38
C TYR A 42 11.33 4.10 -4.53
N TRP A 43 11.12 3.87 -3.24
CA TRP A 43 10.67 4.87 -2.29
C TRP A 43 11.65 6.04 -2.20
N LYS A 44 12.92 5.74 -1.93
CA LYS A 44 13.96 6.76 -1.79
C LYS A 44 14.19 7.51 -3.10
N SER A 45 14.18 6.83 -4.25
CA SER A 45 14.39 7.47 -5.55
C SER A 45 13.26 8.42 -5.88
N THR A 46 12.00 7.99 -5.68
CA THR A 46 10.81 8.81 -5.92
C THR A 46 10.76 10.02 -5.00
N TRP A 47 11.10 9.85 -3.73
CA TRP A 47 11.25 10.96 -2.78
C TRP A 47 12.33 11.95 -3.24
N SER A 48 13.50 11.45 -3.65
CA SER A 48 14.61 12.29 -4.09
C SER A 48 14.28 13.05 -5.38
N LEU A 49 13.54 12.44 -6.30
CA LEU A 49 13.02 13.13 -7.49
C LEU A 49 12.09 14.29 -7.08
N MET A 50 11.22 14.10 -6.09
CA MET A 50 10.39 15.19 -5.61
C MET A 50 11.20 16.32 -4.95
N ASP A 51 12.27 15.99 -4.23
CA ASP A 51 13.19 16.99 -3.68
C ASP A 51 13.87 17.82 -4.78
N LEU A 52 14.11 17.24 -5.95
CA LEU A 52 14.77 17.91 -7.08
C LEU A 52 13.80 18.72 -7.97
N TYR A 53 12.52 18.36 -8.01
CA TYR A 53 11.58 18.90 -9.01
C TYR A 53 10.35 19.60 -8.45
N VAL A 54 9.95 19.35 -7.20
CA VAL A 54 8.69 19.89 -6.66
C VAL A 54 8.96 21.14 -5.82
N LEU A 55 8.63 22.31 -6.37
CA LEU A 55 8.64 23.60 -5.66
C LEU A 55 9.90 23.82 -4.80
N THR A 56 11.08 23.67 -5.41
CA THR A 56 12.38 23.67 -4.71
C THR A 56 12.67 24.96 -3.93
N GLU A 57 12.10 26.08 -4.37
CA GLU A 57 12.30 27.39 -3.76
C GLU A 57 11.45 27.63 -2.49
N ASP A 58 10.40 26.83 -2.29
CA ASP A 58 9.50 26.95 -1.14
C ASP A 58 9.24 25.57 -0.50
N PRO A 59 10.05 25.19 0.50
CA PRO A 59 9.97 23.89 1.15
C PRO A 59 8.60 23.61 1.80
N VAL A 60 7.96 24.64 2.37
CA VAL A 60 6.65 24.50 3.03
C VAL A 60 5.57 24.24 1.99
N SER A 61 5.55 25.02 0.92
CA SER A 61 4.60 24.79 -0.18
C SER A 61 4.84 23.46 -0.89
N SER A 62 6.10 23.08 -1.10
CA SER A 62 6.47 21.76 -1.65
C SER A 62 5.90 20.63 -0.80
N ALA A 63 6.11 20.70 0.52
CA ALA A 63 5.63 19.70 1.45
C ALA A 63 4.10 19.67 1.50
N ALA A 64 3.43 20.83 1.54
CA ALA A 64 1.97 20.95 1.57
C ALA A 64 1.31 20.38 0.31
N VAL A 65 1.83 20.70 -0.88
CA VAL A 65 1.30 20.18 -2.15
C VAL A 65 1.49 18.67 -2.24
N CYS A 66 2.65 18.15 -1.85
CA CYS A 66 2.89 16.70 -1.80
C CYS A 66 1.95 15.98 -0.82
N ALA A 67 1.75 16.54 0.38
CA ALA A 67 0.83 15.99 1.38
C ALA A 67 -0.61 16.00 0.88
N ALA A 68 -1.07 17.13 0.35
CA ALA A 68 -2.42 17.28 -0.20
C ALA A 68 -2.66 16.33 -1.37
N PHE A 69 -1.72 16.25 -2.32
CA PHE A 69 -1.81 15.33 -3.45
C PHE A 69 -1.93 13.87 -2.97
N GLY A 70 -1.05 13.42 -2.08
CA GLY A 70 -1.10 12.06 -1.55
C GLY A 70 -2.39 11.72 -0.82
N LEU A 71 -2.87 12.62 0.06
CA LEU A 71 -4.11 12.43 0.82
C LEU A 71 -5.35 12.45 -0.08
N CYS A 72 -5.48 13.45 -0.96
CA CYS A 72 -6.60 13.56 -1.88
C CYS A 72 -6.66 12.37 -2.83
N PHE A 73 -5.51 11.93 -3.34
CA PHE A 73 -5.43 10.79 -4.23
C PHE A 73 -5.80 9.47 -3.53
N GLY A 74 -5.29 9.24 -2.32
CA GLY A 74 -5.66 8.08 -1.50
C GLY A 74 -7.16 8.05 -1.16
N LEU A 75 -7.74 9.20 -0.81
CA LEU A 75 -9.18 9.31 -0.56
C LEU A 75 -10.01 9.05 -1.82
N ALA A 76 -9.62 9.64 -2.95
CA ALA A 76 -10.28 9.42 -4.23
C ALA A 76 -10.28 7.92 -4.59
N PHE A 77 -9.19 7.21 -4.37
CA PHE A 77 -9.12 5.77 -4.63
C PHE A 77 -10.02 4.95 -3.71
N CYS A 78 -10.04 5.27 -2.41
CA CYS A 78 -10.99 4.63 -1.50
C CYS A 78 -12.45 4.85 -1.90
N VAL A 79 -12.78 6.01 -2.47
CA VAL A 79 -14.14 6.33 -2.94
C VAL A 79 -14.46 5.65 -4.27
N PHE A 80 -13.55 5.71 -5.24
CA PHE A 80 -13.77 5.26 -6.61
C PHE A 80 -13.35 3.81 -6.91
N GLN A 81 -12.85 3.07 -5.91
CA GLN A 81 -12.41 1.67 -6.07
C GLN A 81 -13.46 0.78 -6.75
N THR A 82 -14.74 0.93 -6.39
CA THR A 82 -15.82 0.11 -6.95
C THR A 82 -16.04 0.37 -8.44
N GLN A 83 -16.01 1.64 -8.86
CA GLN A 83 -16.16 2.03 -10.25
C GLN A 83 -14.94 1.57 -11.06
N LEU A 84 -13.72 1.74 -10.51
CA LEU A 84 -12.50 1.28 -11.18
C LEU A 84 -12.53 -0.24 -11.41
N SER A 85 -12.93 -1.04 -10.42
CA SER A 85 -13.09 -2.49 -10.57
C SER A 85 -14.17 -2.89 -11.59
N GLU A 86 -15.20 -2.07 -11.79
CA GLU A 86 -16.25 -2.35 -12.76
C GLU A 86 -15.80 -2.04 -14.20
N TYR A 87 -15.18 -0.88 -14.42
CA TYR A 87 -14.75 -0.43 -15.74
C TYR A 87 -13.46 -1.12 -16.21
N LEU A 88 -12.52 -1.37 -15.31
CA LEU A 88 -11.22 -1.97 -15.61
C LEU A 88 -11.26 -3.46 -15.28
N ARG A 89 -11.95 -4.23 -16.11
CA ARG A 89 -11.94 -5.70 -16.04
C ARG A 89 -11.11 -6.33 -17.16
N PRO A 90 -10.36 -7.40 -16.86
CA PRO A 90 -9.65 -8.18 -17.88
C PRO A 90 -10.58 -8.69 -19.00
N ASP A 91 -11.81 -9.03 -18.65
CA ASP A 91 -12.78 -9.68 -19.56
C ASP A 91 -13.34 -8.72 -20.62
N ARG A 92 -13.35 -7.41 -20.33
CA ARG A 92 -13.80 -6.37 -21.28
C ARG A 92 -12.72 -6.03 -22.30
N SER A 93 -11.51 -5.73 -21.82
CA SER A 93 -10.38 -5.39 -22.68
C SER A 93 -9.05 -5.61 -21.95
N ARG A 94 -8.38 -6.74 -22.27
CA ARG A 94 -7.14 -7.15 -21.60
C ARG A 94 -6.03 -6.11 -21.69
N LEU A 95 -5.84 -5.50 -22.86
CA LEU A 95 -4.77 -4.52 -23.06
C LEU A 95 -5.03 -3.24 -22.26
N THR A 96 -6.24 -2.69 -22.34
CA THR A 96 -6.66 -1.52 -21.55
C THR A 96 -6.52 -1.79 -20.05
N TYR A 97 -6.96 -2.96 -19.59
CA TYR A 97 -6.81 -3.37 -18.19
C TYR A 97 -5.34 -3.32 -17.76
N TYR A 98 -4.43 -3.97 -18.49
CA TYR A 98 -3.02 -4.03 -18.08
C TYR A 98 -2.31 -2.68 -18.15
N VAL A 99 -2.62 -1.85 -19.15
CA VAL A 99 -2.01 -0.52 -19.27
C VAL A 99 -2.52 0.41 -18.16
N LEU A 100 -3.83 0.49 -17.96
CA LEU A 100 -4.42 1.38 -16.97
C LEU A 100 -4.16 0.92 -15.54
N SER A 101 -4.20 -0.38 -15.24
CA SER A 101 -3.85 -0.91 -13.92
C SER A 101 -2.39 -0.63 -13.53
N ARG A 102 -1.43 -0.76 -14.46
CA ARG A 102 -0.03 -0.40 -14.19
C ARG A 102 0.19 1.10 -14.02
N THR A 103 -0.45 1.89 -14.86
CA THR A 103 -0.41 3.36 -14.75
C THR A 103 -0.98 3.79 -13.41
N TYR A 104 -2.12 3.23 -13.04
CA TYR A 104 -2.76 3.40 -11.74
C TYR A 104 -1.79 3.09 -10.59
N THR A 105 -1.18 1.90 -10.57
CA THR A 105 -0.25 1.51 -9.51
C THR A 105 0.97 2.43 -9.43
N TYR A 106 1.48 2.89 -10.58
CA TYR A 106 2.59 3.83 -10.61
C TYR A 106 2.21 5.18 -10.00
N VAL A 107 1.08 5.76 -10.40
CA VAL A 107 0.61 7.05 -9.85
C VAL A 107 0.25 6.89 -8.37
N ALA A 108 -0.34 5.77 -7.97
CA ALA A 108 -0.59 5.41 -6.57
C ALA A 108 0.69 5.40 -5.74
N GLY A 109 1.75 4.78 -6.26
CA GLY A 109 3.05 4.75 -5.63
C GLY A 109 3.63 6.15 -5.45
N VAL A 110 3.62 6.97 -6.51
CA VAL A 110 4.12 8.36 -6.45
C VAL A 110 3.31 9.20 -5.47
N ALA A 111 1.98 9.11 -5.49
CA ALA A 111 1.11 9.82 -4.56
C ALA A 111 1.32 9.37 -3.11
N CYS A 112 1.52 8.07 -2.87
CA CYS A 112 1.82 7.52 -1.56
C CYS A 112 3.14 8.09 -1.02
N VAL A 113 4.23 7.97 -1.80
CA VAL A 113 5.54 8.52 -1.41
C VAL A 113 5.45 10.03 -1.17
N GLY A 114 4.72 10.75 -2.03
CA GLY A 114 4.51 12.20 -1.92
C GLY A 114 3.75 12.58 -0.66
N GLY A 115 2.70 11.85 -0.32
CA GLY A 115 1.94 12.04 0.93
C GLY A 115 2.85 11.90 2.15
N TRP A 116 3.65 10.84 2.20
CA TRP A 116 4.61 10.62 3.29
C TRP A 116 5.70 11.69 3.35
N ARG A 117 6.29 12.06 2.20
CA ARG A 117 7.25 13.16 2.08
C ARG A 117 6.68 14.46 2.61
N GLY A 118 5.50 14.81 2.14
CA GLY A 118 4.85 16.06 2.50
C GLY A 118 4.57 16.15 3.99
N VAL A 119 3.99 15.12 4.58
CA VAL A 119 3.70 15.09 6.03
C VAL A 119 4.99 15.11 6.85
N TRP A 120 6.02 14.36 6.44
CA TRP A 120 7.30 14.33 7.13
C TRP A 120 8.00 15.69 7.09
N ASN A 121 8.08 16.32 5.92
CA ASN A 121 8.73 17.62 5.78
C ASN A 121 7.95 18.71 6.52
N LEU A 122 6.61 18.71 6.46
CA LEU A 122 5.80 19.63 7.26
C LEU A 122 6.05 19.47 8.77
N LEU A 123 6.16 18.22 9.25
CA LEU A 123 6.48 17.96 10.65
C LEU A 123 7.85 18.53 11.02
N ASN A 124 8.84 18.37 10.15
CA ASN A 124 10.19 18.92 10.34
C ASN A 124 10.17 20.45 10.36
N GLU A 125 9.45 21.10 9.45
CA GLU A 125 9.31 22.57 9.45
C GLU A 125 8.61 23.08 10.73
N CYS A 126 7.62 22.33 11.26
CA CYS A 126 6.91 22.72 12.48
C CYS A 126 7.67 22.44 13.78
N THR A 127 8.48 21.38 13.82
CA THR A 127 9.06 20.87 15.08
C THR A 127 10.59 20.93 15.13
N GLY A 128 11.25 21.09 13.98
CA GLY A 128 12.70 21.03 13.81
C GLY A 128 13.26 19.61 13.84
N ASP A 129 14.52 19.47 13.41
CA ASP A 129 15.17 18.18 13.14
C ASP A 129 16.01 17.62 14.32
N SER A 130 15.64 17.96 15.55
CA SER A 130 16.39 17.50 16.73
C SER A 130 16.07 16.04 17.09
N ALA A 131 17.03 15.33 17.69
CA ALA A 131 16.79 13.97 18.18
C ALA A 131 15.63 13.90 19.20
N ARG A 132 15.45 14.96 20.00
CA ARG A 132 14.35 15.06 20.97
C ARG A 132 13.00 15.18 20.28
N THR A 133 12.89 16.00 19.24
CA THR A 133 11.65 16.20 18.50
C THR A 133 11.27 14.92 17.78
N LEU A 134 12.22 14.27 17.09
CA LEU A 134 12.04 12.95 16.48
C LEU A 134 11.55 11.88 17.47
N LEU A 135 12.16 11.80 18.66
CA LEU A 135 11.73 10.84 19.69
C LEU A 135 10.30 11.15 20.16
N SER A 136 10.00 12.42 20.44
CA SER A 136 8.69 12.83 20.95
C SER A 136 7.56 12.60 19.95
N THR A 137 7.78 12.92 18.67
CA THR A 137 6.79 12.74 17.60
C THR A 137 6.58 11.25 17.30
N THR A 138 7.65 10.45 17.31
CA THR A 138 7.57 9.00 17.13
C THR A 138 6.78 8.32 18.25
N VAL A 139 7.05 8.70 19.52
CA VAL A 139 6.30 8.17 20.66
C VAL A 139 4.83 8.58 20.58
N ALA A 140 4.54 9.85 20.29
CA ALA A 140 3.17 10.34 20.15
C ALA A 140 2.40 9.64 19.01
N ALA A 141 3.04 9.45 17.85
CA ALA A 141 2.47 8.73 16.71
C ALA A 141 2.21 7.26 17.05
N THR A 142 3.16 6.59 17.71
CA THR A 142 3.03 5.19 18.11
C THR A 142 1.90 4.99 19.13
N LEU A 143 1.80 5.88 20.12
CA LEU A 143 0.70 5.87 21.11
C LEU A 143 -0.66 6.11 20.44
N SER A 144 -0.72 7.04 19.47
CA SER A 144 -1.93 7.28 18.67
C SER A 144 -2.35 6.04 17.88
N LEU A 145 -1.41 5.39 17.19
CA LEU A 145 -1.68 4.14 16.46
C LEU A 145 -2.10 3.00 17.40
N ALA A 146 -1.51 2.93 18.60
CA ALA A 146 -1.91 1.95 19.61
C ALA A 146 -3.34 2.19 20.11
N ALA A 147 -3.69 3.45 20.41
CA ALA A 147 -5.02 3.85 20.86
C ALA A 147 -6.09 3.56 19.79
N LEU A 148 -5.77 3.80 18.52
CA LEU A 148 -6.64 3.50 17.37
C LEU A 148 -6.65 2.01 16.99
N ARG A 149 -5.81 1.18 17.64
CA ARG A 149 -5.64 -0.26 17.35
C ARG A 149 -5.17 -0.53 15.91
N THR A 150 -4.39 0.40 15.33
CA THR A 150 -3.91 0.37 13.95
C THR A 150 -2.40 0.16 13.82
N LEU A 151 -1.71 -0.29 14.88
CA LEU A 151 -0.26 -0.58 14.85
C LEU A 151 0.18 -1.54 13.72
N ARG A 152 -0.72 -2.41 13.25
CA ARG A 152 -0.45 -3.29 12.11
C ARG A 152 -0.15 -2.55 10.81
N ASN A 153 -0.53 -1.28 10.69
CA ASN A 153 -0.26 -0.46 9.51
C ASN A 153 1.23 -0.09 9.36
N ILE A 154 2.06 -0.35 10.40
CA ILE A 154 3.51 -0.13 10.35
C ILE A 154 4.21 -1.30 9.63
N CYS A 155 3.55 -2.46 9.51
CA CYS A 155 4.12 -3.61 8.83
C CYS A 155 4.35 -3.32 7.34
N ALA A 156 5.57 -3.56 6.86
CA ALA A 156 5.97 -3.42 5.47
C ALA A 156 6.90 -4.58 5.08
N ALA A 157 7.38 -4.60 3.83
CA ALA A 157 8.41 -5.53 3.40
C ALA A 157 9.66 -5.41 4.30
N PRO A 158 10.32 -6.53 4.66
CA PRO A 158 10.11 -7.90 4.17
C PRO A 158 9.06 -8.71 4.95
N PHE A 159 8.48 -8.14 6.01
CA PHE A 159 7.61 -8.89 6.94
C PHE A 159 6.19 -9.11 6.41
N ALA A 160 5.75 -8.25 5.50
CA ALA A 160 4.45 -8.37 4.86
C ALA A 160 4.58 -8.11 3.35
N ILE A 161 4.13 -9.08 2.56
CA ILE A 161 3.94 -8.95 1.11
C ILE A 161 2.49 -9.33 0.82
N ALA A 162 1.75 -8.39 0.23
CA ALA A 162 0.45 -8.66 -0.34
C ALA A 162 0.61 -8.68 -1.87
N VAL A 163 0.11 -9.74 -2.50
CA VAL A 163 0.10 -9.87 -3.94
C VAL A 163 -1.31 -9.59 -4.41
N ASP A 164 -1.46 -8.62 -5.30
CA ASP A 164 -2.76 -8.28 -5.88
C ASP A 164 -3.17 -9.33 -6.93
N SER A 165 -4.42 -9.80 -6.84
CA SER A 165 -5.04 -10.64 -7.86
C SER A 165 -5.76 -9.75 -8.89
N PRO A 166 -5.98 -10.21 -10.13
CA PRO A 166 -6.76 -9.44 -11.09
C PRO A 166 -8.19 -9.13 -10.61
N GLN A 167 -8.77 -10.01 -9.79
CA GLN A 167 -10.13 -9.89 -9.26
C GLN A 167 -10.23 -8.79 -8.19
N ASP A 168 -9.17 -8.59 -7.39
CA ASP A 168 -9.18 -7.68 -6.25
C ASP A 168 -8.19 -6.50 -6.46
N TYR A 169 -7.73 -6.26 -7.69
CA TYR A 169 -6.63 -5.33 -8.00
C TYR A 169 -6.86 -3.88 -7.51
N PHE A 170 -8.10 -3.42 -7.53
CA PHE A 170 -8.46 -2.07 -7.06
C PHE A 170 -9.14 -2.08 -5.69
N ASP A 171 -9.31 -3.25 -5.06
CA ASP A 171 -9.95 -3.36 -3.75
C ASP A 171 -9.01 -2.86 -2.65
N VAL A 172 -9.42 -1.82 -1.93
CA VAL A 172 -8.68 -1.27 -0.80
C VAL A 172 -9.42 -1.65 0.48
N PRO A 173 -8.91 -2.63 1.25
CA PRO A 173 -9.61 -3.13 2.42
C PRO A 173 -9.81 -2.04 3.47
N THR A 174 -11.07 -1.71 3.77
CA THR A 174 -11.40 -0.74 4.83
C THR A 174 -11.45 -1.43 6.20
N MET A 175 -11.31 -0.65 7.28
CA MET A 175 -11.37 -1.15 8.65
C MET A 175 -12.66 -1.95 8.94
N PHE A 176 -13.79 -1.47 8.43
CA PHE A 176 -15.11 -2.07 8.66
C PHE A 176 -15.39 -3.29 7.79
N ARG A 177 -14.53 -3.59 6.80
CA ARG A 177 -14.66 -4.73 5.87
C ARG A 177 -16.06 -4.87 5.26
N THR A 178 -16.73 -3.75 5.07
CA THR A 178 -18.02 -3.70 4.40
C THR A 178 -17.78 -3.75 2.91
N VAL A 179 -18.12 -4.87 2.28
CA VAL A 179 -18.23 -4.96 0.83
C VAL A 179 -19.47 -4.19 0.40
N SER A 180 -19.33 -3.32 -0.60
CA SER A 180 -20.49 -2.67 -1.21
C SER A 180 -21.37 -3.74 -1.87
N LYS A 181 -22.70 -3.58 -1.85
CA LYS A 181 -23.63 -4.50 -2.55
C LYS A 181 -23.25 -4.70 -4.02
N ILE A 182 -22.76 -3.62 -4.65
CA ILE A 182 -22.25 -3.60 -6.02
C ILE A 182 -21.11 -4.61 -6.18
N GLN A 183 -20.13 -4.63 -5.26
CA GLN A 183 -18.99 -5.54 -5.34
C GLN A 183 -19.38 -7.02 -5.19
N VAL A 184 -20.46 -7.32 -4.44
CA VAL A 184 -21.01 -8.68 -4.33
C VAL A 184 -21.66 -9.11 -5.65
N GLU A 185 -22.48 -8.27 -6.26
CA GLU A 185 -23.12 -8.55 -7.56
C GLU A 185 -22.08 -8.73 -8.68
N ILE A 186 -21.02 -7.92 -8.67
CA ILE A 186 -19.90 -8.05 -9.60
C ILE A 186 -19.22 -9.42 -9.49
N LYS A 187 -18.97 -9.89 -8.26
CA LYS A 187 -18.28 -11.16 -8.01
C LYS A 187 -19.14 -12.36 -8.44
N VAL A 188 -20.43 -12.33 -8.15
CA VAL A 188 -21.40 -13.34 -8.59
C VAL A 188 -21.46 -13.39 -10.13
N SER A 189 -21.57 -12.24 -10.80
CA SER A 189 -21.61 -12.18 -12.27
C SER A 189 -20.32 -12.66 -12.94
N SER A 190 -19.16 -12.56 -12.29
CA SER A 190 -17.90 -13.10 -12.82
C SER A 190 -17.72 -14.61 -12.59
N GLU A 191 -18.41 -15.19 -11.61
CA GLU A 191 -18.39 -16.64 -11.35
C GLU A 191 -19.39 -17.39 -12.25
N GLU A 192 -20.43 -16.71 -12.74
CA GLU A 192 -21.47 -17.26 -13.61
C GLU A 192 -21.17 -17.18 -15.13
N ALA A 193 -20.10 -16.47 -15.53
CA ALA A 193 -19.72 -16.23 -16.93
C ALA A 193 -18.48 -17.04 -17.36
#